data_AF-A0A3C0X2T8-F1
#
_entry.id   AF-A0A3C0X2T8-F1
#
_cell.length_a   1.000
_cell.length_b   1.000
_cell.length_c   1.000
_cell.angle_alpha   90.00
_cell.angle_beta   90.00
_cell.angle_gamma   90.00
#
_symmetry.space_group_name_H-M   'P 1'
#
loop_
_entity.id
_entity.type
_entity.pdbx_description
1 polymer ?
#
loop_
_entity_poly.entity_id
_entity_poly.type
_entity_poly.pdbx_seq_one_letter_code
_entity_poly.pdbx_strand_id
1 'polypeptide(L)'
;MYTDIFAYLLLQIINGFDWKPEFEISKKYKNWIAHLDLRTCKVCRDMHGKIWKMEEKPEIEPKIHNRCRCEIKAMVTVKAGTATTKGLDGADWTLKYESKLPDYYISYKEAEKIGFKNFLGNLKTVAPNSMVTKGVYENRNSHLPKTDGRIWYEADINYQSGFRNSQRIVFSNDGLIFVTYDHYKTFFEIV
;
A
#
# COMPACT_ATOMS: atom_id res chain seq x y z
N MET A 1 11.37 -11.94 -12.37
CA MET A 1 10.22 -11.48 -11.57
C MET A 1 9.92 -12.56 -10.55
N TYR A 2 10.64 -12.57 -9.42
CA TYR A 2 10.31 -13.44 -8.29
C TYR A 2 9.56 -12.56 -7.29
N THR A 3 8.30 -12.24 -7.58
CA THR A 3 7.37 -11.98 -6.49
C THR A 3 7.32 -13.28 -5.68
N ASP A 4 7.47 -13.18 -4.37
CA ASP A 4 7.41 -14.35 -3.50
C ASP A 4 6.07 -15.06 -3.77
N ILE A 5 6.14 -16.25 -4.38
CA ILE A 5 4.95 -16.98 -4.82
C ILE A 5 4.03 -17.26 -3.64
N PHE A 6 4.59 -17.38 -2.43
CA PHE A 6 3.82 -17.53 -1.21
C PHE A 6 3.09 -16.25 -0.82
N ALA A 7 3.72 -15.08 -0.98
CA ALA A 7 3.05 -13.80 -0.75
C ALA A 7 1.91 -13.58 -1.75
N TYR A 8 2.13 -13.92 -3.03
CA TYR A 8 1.09 -13.83 -4.05
C TYR A 8 -0.09 -14.77 -3.77
N LEU A 9 0.18 -16.05 -3.46
CA LEU A 9 -0.86 -17.03 -3.13
C LEU A 9 -1.64 -16.63 -1.87
N LEU A 10 -0.95 -16.10 -0.85
CA LEU A 10 -1.60 -15.60 0.36
C LEU A 10 -2.57 -14.45 0.05
N LEU A 11 -2.17 -13.51 -0.81
CA LEU A 11 -3.06 -12.43 -1.21
C LEU A 11 -4.26 -12.93 -2.02
N GLN A 12 -4.09 -13.93 -2.89
CA GLN A 12 -5.23 -14.56 -3.59
C GLN A 12 -6.18 -15.26 -2.63
N ILE A 13 -5.68 -15.93 -1.59
CA ILE A 13 -6.54 -16.55 -0.56
C ILE A 13 -7.34 -15.47 0.19
N ILE A 14 -6.72 -14.33 0.51
CA ILE A 14 -7.37 -13.24 1.26
C ILE A 14 -8.37 -12.46 0.40
N ASN A 15 -8.02 -12.18 -0.86
CA ASN A 15 -8.81 -11.31 -1.74
C ASN A 15 -9.76 -12.06 -2.69
N GLY A 16 -9.62 -13.38 -2.77
CA GLY A 16 -10.37 -14.25 -3.67
C GLY A 16 -9.51 -14.74 -4.84
N PHE A 17 -9.70 -16.01 -5.23
CA PHE A 17 -8.91 -16.67 -6.28
C PHE A 17 -9.01 -16.00 -7.65
N ASP A 18 -10.09 -15.24 -7.90
CA ASP A 18 -10.29 -14.50 -9.15
C ASP A 18 -9.55 -13.16 -9.20
N TRP A 19 -9.01 -12.69 -8.07
CA TRP A 19 -8.18 -11.49 -8.05
C TRP A 19 -6.79 -11.78 -8.63
N LYS A 20 -6.49 -11.13 -9.76
CA LYS A 20 -5.29 -11.35 -10.59
C LYS A 20 -4.59 -10.01 -10.86
N PRO A 21 -3.83 -9.48 -9.90
CA PRO A 21 -3.06 -8.25 -10.12
C PRO A 21 -2.00 -8.46 -11.21
N GLU A 22 -1.87 -7.49 -12.11
CA GLU A 22 -0.83 -7.48 -13.14
C GLU A 22 0.38 -6.68 -12.62
N PHE A 23 1.54 -7.33 -12.53
CA PHE A 23 2.76 -6.72 -12.00
C PHE A 23 3.79 -6.41 -13.09
N GLU A 24 4.50 -5.30 -12.94
CA GLU A 24 5.68 -4.96 -13.74
C GLU A 24 6.81 -4.44 -12.85
N ILE A 25 7.86 -3.89 -13.47
CA ILE A 25 8.99 -3.26 -12.78
C ILE A 25 8.95 -1.75 -13.01
N SER A 26 9.03 -0.99 -11.93
CA SER A 26 9.04 0.46 -11.98
C SER A 26 10.30 0.98 -12.68
N LYS A 27 10.10 1.96 -13.57
CA LYS A 27 11.19 2.75 -14.15
C LYS A 27 11.51 4.00 -13.33
N LYS A 28 10.67 4.33 -12.34
CA LYS A 28 10.74 5.57 -11.57
C LYS A 28 11.28 5.37 -10.17
N TYR A 29 11.07 4.19 -9.59
CA TYR A 29 11.34 3.96 -8.18
C TYR A 29 12.08 2.64 -7.95
N LYS A 30 12.88 2.65 -6.88
CA LYS A 30 13.58 1.50 -6.32
C LYS A 30 13.28 1.41 -4.83
N ASN A 31 13.35 0.21 -4.27
CA ASN A 31 13.11 0.00 -2.86
C ASN A 31 14.12 -0.96 -2.23
N TRP A 32 14.26 -0.83 -0.91
CA TRP A 32 15.13 -1.68 -0.11
C TRP A 32 14.43 -2.99 0.24
N ILE A 33 15.02 -4.11 -0.17
CA ILE A 33 14.53 -5.45 0.11
C ILE A 33 15.40 -6.07 1.20
N ALA A 34 14.77 -6.54 2.27
CA ALA A 34 15.43 -7.23 3.38
C ALA A 34 14.87 -8.64 3.51
N HIS A 35 15.75 -9.61 3.72
CA HIS A 35 15.32 -10.97 4.10
C HIS A 35 14.97 -10.96 5.58
N LEU A 36 13.70 -10.72 5.88
CA LEU A 36 13.20 -10.59 7.25
C LEU A 36 13.14 -11.95 7.97
N ASP A 37 13.92 -12.08 9.04
CA ASP A 37 13.88 -13.18 10.00
C ASP A 37 14.35 -12.69 11.39
N LEU A 38 14.50 -13.61 12.35
CA LEU A 38 14.99 -13.30 13.70
C LEU A 38 16.42 -12.75 13.75
N ARG A 39 17.22 -12.95 12.69
CA ARG A 39 18.62 -12.48 12.59
C ARG A 39 18.72 -11.11 11.93
N THR A 40 17.62 -10.58 11.41
CA THR A 40 17.60 -9.29 10.72
C THR A 40 17.80 -8.18 11.74
N CYS A 41 18.86 -7.39 11.55
CA CYS A 41 19.15 -6.26 12.42
C CYS A 41 18.07 -5.18 12.30
N LYS A 42 17.99 -4.31 13.31
CA LYS A 42 16.99 -3.24 13.37
C LYS A 42 17.02 -2.35 12.13
N VAL A 43 18.21 -1.91 11.69
CA VAL A 43 18.35 -1.03 10.51
C VAL A 43 17.79 -1.71 9.26
N CYS A 44 18.18 -2.94 8.96
CA CYS A 44 17.66 -3.67 7.79
C CYS A 44 16.14 -3.86 7.85
N ARG A 45 15.57 -4.06 9.05
CA ARG A 45 14.12 -4.19 9.25
C ARG A 45 13.39 -2.88 9.02
N ASP A 46 13.90 -1.78 9.56
CA ASP A 46 13.30 -0.45 9.44
C ASP A 46 13.37 0.07 8.00
N MET A 47 14.44 -0.28 7.27
CA MET A 47 14.65 0.10 5.88
C MET A 47 13.82 -0.75 4.90
N HIS A 48 13.37 -1.94 5.29
CA HIS A 48 12.62 -2.81 4.39
C HIS A 48 11.38 -2.11 3.85
N GLY A 49 11.26 -2.00 2.52
CA GLY A 49 10.15 -1.34 1.86
C GLY A 49 10.35 0.16 1.63
N LYS A 50 11.38 0.81 2.20
CA LYS A 50 11.68 2.22 1.93
C LYS A 50 11.95 2.43 0.44
N ILE A 51 11.36 3.48 -0.13
CA ILE A 51 11.33 3.79 -1.56
C ILE A 51 12.12 5.07 -1.83
N TRP A 52 12.87 5.05 -2.92
CA TRP A 52 13.54 6.21 -3.48
C TRP A 52 13.25 6.29 -4.97
N LYS A 53 13.43 7.47 -5.57
CA LYS A 53 13.49 7.56 -7.03
C LYS A 53 14.70 6.78 -7.55
N MET A 54 14.67 6.38 -8.83
CA MET A 54 15.77 5.63 -9.43
C MET A 54 17.10 6.38 -9.36
N GLU A 55 17.06 7.69 -9.62
CA GLU A 55 18.20 8.60 -9.60
C GLU A 55 18.59 9.07 -8.19
N GLU A 56 17.72 8.91 -7.21
CA GLU A 56 17.96 9.36 -5.84
C GLU A 56 18.96 8.43 -5.14
N LYS A 57 19.95 9.01 -4.48
CA LYS A 57 20.94 8.25 -3.70
C LYS A 57 20.44 8.05 -2.27
N PRO A 58 20.22 6.79 -1.83
CA PRO A 58 19.87 6.49 -0.45
C PRO A 58 20.92 7.00 0.53
N GLU A 59 20.47 7.40 1.73
CA GLU A 59 21.38 7.88 2.78
C GLU A 59 22.30 6.76 3.29
N ILE A 60 21.77 5.54 3.28
CA ILE A 60 22.50 4.30 3.55
C ILE A 60 22.17 3.28 2.46
N GLU A 61 23.16 2.50 2.06
CA GLU A 61 23.03 1.46 1.03
C GLU A 61 23.46 0.11 1.60
N PRO A 62 22.85 -1.00 1.16
CA PRO A 62 23.32 -2.32 1.52
C PRO A 62 24.63 -2.63 0.77
N LYS A 63 25.59 -3.36 1.35
CA LYS A 63 25.52 -4.10 2.62
C LYS A 63 26.06 -3.27 3.79
N ILE A 64 25.25 -3.06 4.82
CA ILE A 64 25.64 -2.27 6.02
C ILE A 64 26.41 -3.08 7.09
N HIS A 65 26.50 -4.40 6.94
CA HIS A 65 27.30 -5.29 7.79
C HIS A 65 27.57 -6.61 7.06
N ASN A 66 28.56 -7.39 7.50
CA ASN A 66 29.04 -8.59 6.79
C ASN A 66 27.96 -9.66 6.53
N ARG A 67 26.99 -9.80 7.44
CA ARG A 67 25.84 -10.72 7.31
C ARG A 67 24.59 -10.07 6.71
N CYS A 68 24.71 -8.89 6.12
CA CYS A 68 23.58 -8.16 5.54
C CYS A 68 23.14 -8.90 4.27
N ARG A 69 21.84 -9.23 4.23
CA ARG A 69 21.20 -9.89 3.09
C ARG A 69 20.30 -8.91 2.34
N CYS A 70 20.46 -7.62 2.55
CA CYS A 70 19.64 -6.63 1.90
C CYS A 70 20.20 -6.27 0.53
N GLU A 71 19.32 -5.73 -0.29
CA GLU A 71 19.62 -5.23 -1.62
C GLU A 71 18.65 -4.09 -1.96
N ILE A 72 19.05 -3.21 -2.87
CA ILE A 72 18.16 -2.23 -3.46
C ILE A 72 17.86 -2.69 -4.88
N LYS A 73 16.57 -2.78 -5.21
CA LYS A 73 16.09 -3.23 -6.52
C LYS A 73 15.06 -2.24 -7.05
N ALA A 74 14.89 -2.22 -8.37
CA ALA A 74 13.75 -1.55 -8.98
C ALA A 74 12.47 -2.12 -8.37
N MET A 75 11.56 -1.24 -7.95
CA MET A 75 10.37 -1.68 -7.23
C MET A 75 9.38 -2.36 -8.16
N VAL A 76 8.53 -3.22 -7.61
CA VAL A 76 7.44 -3.84 -8.35
C VAL A 76 6.26 -2.87 -8.44
N THR A 77 5.62 -2.81 -9.60
CA THR A 77 4.40 -2.01 -9.84
C THR A 77 3.19 -2.92 -9.91
N VAL A 78 1.99 -2.36 -9.76
CA VAL A 78 0.72 -3.01 -10.09
C VAL A 78 -0.04 -2.14 -11.06
N LYS A 79 -0.60 -2.73 -12.11
CA LYS A 79 -1.40 -2.01 -13.10
C LYS A 79 -2.72 -1.55 -12.50
N ALA A 80 -3.08 -0.29 -12.74
CA ALA A 80 -4.37 0.26 -12.35
C ALA A 80 -5.55 -0.55 -12.94
N GLY A 81 -6.58 -0.79 -12.14
CA GLY A 81 -7.71 -1.65 -12.47
C GLY A 81 -7.48 -3.12 -12.12
N THR A 82 -6.33 -3.48 -11.54
CA THR A 82 -6.01 -4.84 -11.11
C THR A 82 -5.54 -4.91 -9.65
N ALA A 83 -5.23 -3.76 -9.03
CA ALA A 83 -4.69 -3.72 -7.66
C ALA A 83 -5.77 -3.89 -6.58
N THR A 84 -7.04 -3.68 -6.91
CA THR A 84 -8.16 -3.91 -6.00
C THR A 84 -9.13 -4.94 -6.55
N THR A 85 -9.90 -5.57 -5.66
CA THR A 85 -10.94 -6.55 -6.03
C THR A 85 -12.14 -5.91 -6.75
N LYS A 86 -12.19 -4.57 -6.82
CA LYS A 86 -13.22 -3.81 -7.53
C LYS A 86 -12.86 -3.47 -8.99
N GLY A 87 -11.68 -3.85 -9.46
CA GLY A 87 -11.29 -3.65 -10.85
C GLY A 87 -11.34 -2.18 -11.26
N LEU A 88 -12.06 -1.86 -12.33
CA LEU A 88 -12.21 -0.49 -12.85
C LEU A 88 -13.03 0.42 -11.92
N ASP A 89 -13.90 -0.14 -11.09
CA ASP A 89 -14.62 0.61 -10.04
C ASP A 89 -13.77 0.81 -8.78
N GLY A 90 -12.53 0.32 -8.80
CA GLY A 90 -11.59 0.36 -7.70
C GLY A 90 -10.94 1.73 -7.51
N ALA A 91 -10.46 1.98 -6.29
CA ALA A 91 -9.72 3.19 -5.96
C ALA A 91 -8.42 3.31 -6.78
N ASP A 92 -7.78 2.19 -7.13
CA ASP A 92 -6.56 2.19 -7.93
C ASP A 92 -6.79 2.73 -9.35
N TRP A 93 -7.90 2.36 -9.98
CA TRP A 93 -8.24 2.85 -11.31
C TRP A 93 -8.76 4.29 -11.28
N THR A 94 -9.75 4.56 -10.43
CA THR A 94 -10.38 5.89 -10.34
C THR A 94 -9.42 6.98 -9.89
N LEU A 95 -8.53 6.72 -8.93
CA LEU A 95 -7.48 7.70 -8.57
C LEU A 95 -6.52 7.93 -9.75
N LYS A 96 -6.18 6.88 -10.50
CA LYS A 96 -5.24 6.98 -11.62
C LYS A 96 -5.78 7.80 -12.79
N TYR A 97 -7.04 7.61 -13.14
CA TYR A 97 -7.62 8.18 -14.36
C TYR A 97 -8.57 9.36 -14.09
N GLU A 98 -9.14 9.46 -12.90
CA GLU A 98 -10.11 10.51 -12.54
C GLU A 98 -9.62 11.39 -11.37
N SER A 99 -8.50 11.05 -10.73
CA SER A 99 -7.93 11.80 -9.59
C SER A 99 -8.90 11.97 -8.41
N LYS A 100 -9.83 11.03 -8.23
CA LYS A 100 -10.79 11.02 -7.12
C LYS A 100 -11.00 9.63 -6.55
N LEU A 101 -11.34 9.56 -5.28
CA LEU A 101 -11.85 8.33 -4.68
C LEU A 101 -13.27 8.04 -5.19
N PRO A 102 -13.65 6.77 -5.35
CA PRO A 102 -15.02 6.36 -5.62
C PRO A 102 -16.02 6.86 -4.56
N ASP A 103 -17.26 7.10 -4.96
CA ASP A 103 -18.31 7.66 -4.10
C ASP A 103 -18.72 6.74 -2.93
N TYR A 104 -18.30 5.47 -2.95
CA TYR A 104 -18.52 4.54 -1.84
C TYR A 104 -17.57 4.76 -0.65
N TYR A 105 -16.60 5.68 -0.74
CA TYR A 105 -15.77 6.04 0.40
C TYR A 105 -16.47 7.04 1.32
N ILE A 106 -16.46 6.73 2.61
CA ILE A 106 -16.84 7.66 3.68
C ILE A 106 -15.64 7.98 4.55
N SER A 107 -15.57 9.18 5.12
CA SER A 107 -14.50 9.48 6.07
C SER A 107 -14.69 8.68 7.36
N TYR A 108 -13.59 8.40 8.05
CA TYR A 108 -13.62 7.71 9.35
C TYR A 108 -14.55 8.42 10.35
N LYS A 109 -14.54 9.76 10.35
CA LYS A 109 -15.40 10.58 11.21
C LYS A 109 -16.88 10.47 10.84
N GLU A 110 -17.21 10.40 9.56
CA GLU A 110 -18.60 10.18 9.12
C GLU A 110 -19.08 8.78 9.50
N ALA A 111 -18.23 7.76 9.32
CA ALA A 111 -18.53 6.41 9.77
C ALA A 111 -18.82 6.38 11.28
N GLU A 112 -18.00 7.02 12.11
CA GLU A 112 -18.22 7.12 13.56
C GLU A 112 -19.56 7.79 13.90
N LYS A 113 -19.92 8.87 13.19
CA LYS A 113 -21.21 9.57 13.38
C LYS A 113 -22.43 8.68 13.14
N ILE A 114 -22.35 7.75 12.19
CA ILE A 114 -23.42 6.79 11.88
C ILE A 114 -23.31 5.50 12.71
N GLY A 115 -22.44 5.46 13.73
CA GLY A 115 -22.37 4.37 14.71
C GLY A 115 -21.28 3.33 14.45
N PHE A 116 -20.34 3.59 13.54
CA PHE A 116 -19.17 2.72 13.38
C PHE A 116 -18.30 2.76 14.64
N LYS A 117 -17.94 1.57 15.13
CA LYS A 117 -17.04 1.34 16.25
C LYS A 117 -16.01 0.31 15.81
N ASN A 118 -14.75 0.73 15.66
CA ASN A 118 -13.69 -0.13 15.15
C ASN A 118 -13.50 -1.43 15.96
N PHE A 119 -13.66 -1.38 17.28
CA PHE A 119 -13.55 -2.55 18.15
C PHE A 119 -14.72 -3.54 18.01
N LEU A 120 -15.83 -3.13 17.40
CA LEU A 120 -16.95 -4.02 17.08
C LEU A 120 -16.88 -4.58 15.66
N GLY A 121 -16.02 -4.03 14.78
CA GLY A 121 -15.98 -4.44 13.37
C GLY A 121 -17.31 -4.23 12.63
N ASN A 122 -18.13 -3.27 13.05
CA ASN A 122 -19.53 -3.13 12.62
C ASN A 122 -19.72 -2.20 11.41
N LEU A 123 -18.68 -1.87 10.64
CA LEU A 123 -18.79 -0.94 9.51
C LEU A 123 -19.83 -1.44 8.49
N LYS A 124 -19.78 -2.73 8.13
CA LYS A 124 -20.74 -3.35 7.21
C LYS A 124 -22.19 -3.27 7.70
N THR A 125 -22.42 -3.19 9.01
CA THR A 125 -23.76 -3.06 9.59
C THR A 125 -24.31 -1.64 9.45
N VAL A 126 -23.47 -0.63 9.68
CA VAL A 126 -23.90 0.78 9.66
C VAL A 126 -23.78 1.43 8.28
N ALA A 127 -22.88 0.93 7.43
CA ALA A 127 -22.59 1.44 6.10
C ALA A 127 -22.31 0.28 5.14
N PRO A 128 -23.34 -0.47 4.70
CA PRO A 128 -23.17 -1.76 4.04
C PRO A 128 -22.42 -1.69 2.71
N ASN A 129 -22.43 -0.55 2.03
CA ASN A 129 -21.79 -0.38 0.73
C ASN A 129 -20.53 0.47 0.79
N SER A 130 -20.04 0.81 1.99
CA SER A 130 -18.97 1.79 2.14
C SER A 130 -17.62 1.20 2.54
N MET A 131 -16.55 1.89 2.13
CA MET A 131 -15.20 1.73 2.67
C MET A 131 -14.77 3.02 3.36
N VAL A 132 -13.76 2.94 4.22
CA VAL A 132 -13.31 4.09 5.00
C VAL A 132 -12.03 4.70 4.44
N THR A 133 -12.00 6.02 4.34
CA THR A 133 -10.76 6.80 4.25
C THR A 133 -10.47 7.49 5.58
N LYS A 134 -9.20 7.49 5.99
CA LYS A 134 -8.74 8.25 7.16
C LYS A 134 -8.24 9.65 6.80
N GLY A 135 -8.27 10.02 5.52
CA GLY A 135 -7.72 11.27 5.05
C GLY A 135 -6.19 11.21 5.02
N VAL A 136 -5.54 12.20 5.65
CA VAL A 136 -4.09 12.39 5.58
C VAL A 136 -3.33 11.18 6.15
N TYR A 137 -2.41 10.65 5.35
CA TYR A 137 -1.42 9.67 5.75
C TYR A 137 -0.09 10.38 6.04
N GLU A 138 0.37 10.32 7.29
CA GLU A 138 1.52 11.14 7.72
C GLU A 138 2.90 10.63 7.22
N ASN A 139 2.96 9.42 6.65
CA ASN A 139 4.23 8.82 6.20
C ASN A 139 5.33 8.89 7.28
N ARG A 140 4.98 8.50 8.52
CA ARG A 140 5.84 8.60 9.73
C ARG A 140 7.12 7.77 9.61
N ASN A 141 7.04 6.59 8.97
CA ASN A 141 8.19 5.74 8.70
C ASN A 141 9.07 6.23 7.53
N SER A 142 8.64 7.27 6.81
CA SER A 142 9.34 7.83 5.65
C SER A 142 9.65 6.81 4.57
N HIS A 143 8.76 5.82 4.39
CA HIS A 143 8.90 4.81 3.35
C HIS A 143 8.51 5.34 1.97
N LEU A 144 7.53 6.24 1.89
CA LEU A 144 7.16 6.87 0.64
C LEU A 144 8.02 8.11 0.36
N PRO A 145 8.29 8.45 -0.92
CA PRO A 145 9.07 9.63 -1.29
C PRO A 145 8.47 10.93 -0.74
N LYS A 146 9.30 11.77 -0.12
CA LYS A 146 8.93 13.08 0.41
C LYS A 146 9.48 14.18 -0.49
N THR A 147 8.68 15.22 -0.69
CA THR A 147 9.10 16.49 -1.30
C THR A 147 8.29 17.60 -0.66
N ASP A 148 8.80 18.82 -0.72
CA ASP A 148 8.09 19.97 -0.16
C ASP A 148 6.72 20.14 -0.82
N GLY A 149 5.70 20.47 -0.01
CA GLY A 149 4.31 20.58 -0.44
C GLY A 149 3.56 19.26 -0.74
N ARG A 150 4.22 18.08 -0.68
CA ARG A 150 3.54 16.79 -0.88
C ARG A 150 2.77 16.37 0.38
N ILE A 151 1.49 16.10 0.19
CA ILE A 151 0.57 15.54 1.18
C ILE A 151 0.14 14.16 0.69
N TRP A 152 0.24 13.17 1.57
CA TRP A 152 -0.25 11.82 1.31
C TRP A 152 -1.62 11.63 1.96
N TYR A 153 -2.46 10.82 1.34
CA TYR A 153 -3.78 10.39 1.79
C TYR A 153 -3.87 8.87 1.75
N GLU A 154 -4.76 8.29 2.55
CA GLU A 154 -4.99 6.84 2.57
C GLU A 154 -6.47 6.46 2.50
N ALA A 155 -6.76 5.32 1.90
CA ALA A 155 -8.07 4.71 1.91
C ALA A 155 -8.01 3.18 2.00
N ASP A 156 -9.00 2.58 2.67
CA ASP A 156 -9.13 1.12 2.75
C ASP A 156 -9.40 0.52 1.38
N ILE A 157 -8.81 -0.63 1.07
CA ILE A 157 -9.16 -1.41 -0.12
C ILE A 157 -9.51 -2.84 0.27
N ASN A 158 -10.24 -3.52 -0.60
CA ASN A 158 -10.57 -4.95 -0.46
C ASN A 158 -11.27 -5.28 0.89
N TYR A 159 -11.91 -4.30 1.53
CA TYR A 159 -12.72 -4.51 2.73
C TYR A 159 -14.04 -5.19 2.36
N GLN A 160 -14.42 -6.23 3.09
CA GLN A 160 -15.67 -6.97 2.84
C GLN A 160 -16.64 -6.86 4.01
N SER A 161 -16.20 -7.22 5.22
CA SER A 161 -16.99 -7.14 6.45
C SER A 161 -16.09 -7.28 7.69
N GLY A 162 -16.66 -7.09 8.88
CA GLY A 162 -15.95 -7.26 10.15
C GLY A 162 -14.89 -6.19 10.39
N PHE A 163 -13.76 -6.59 10.97
CA PHE A 163 -12.63 -5.70 11.22
C PHE A 163 -11.99 -5.22 9.91
N ARG A 164 -11.47 -3.99 9.93
CA ARG A 164 -10.68 -3.45 8.81
C ARG A 164 -9.45 -4.33 8.58
N ASN A 165 -9.14 -4.61 7.31
CA ASN A 165 -7.99 -5.43 6.92
C ASN A 165 -6.67 -4.62 6.96
N SER A 166 -5.58 -5.19 6.48
CA SER A 166 -4.25 -4.58 6.37
C SER A 166 -4.01 -3.79 5.07
N GLN A 167 -4.97 -3.72 4.17
CA GLN A 167 -4.76 -3.31 2.78
C GLN A 167 -5.23 -1.88 2.54
N ARG A 168 -4.38 -1.06 1.93
CA ARG A 168 -4.65 0.36 1.70
C ARG A 168 -4.13 0.81 0.36
N ILE A 169 -4.84 1.75 -0.24
CA ILE A 169 -4.27 2.63 -1.26
C ILE A 169 -3.76 3.90 -0.58
N VAL A 170 -2.61 4.39 -1.01
CA VAL A 170 -1.98 5.63 -0.52
C VAL A 170 -1.65 6.49 -1.72
N PHE A 171 -2.17 7.71 -1.75
CA PHE A 171 -2.05 8.60 -2.91
C PHE A 171 -1.69 10.02 -2.47
N SER A 172 -1.02 10.77 -3.33
CA SER A 172 -0.57 12.12 -3.02
C SER A 172 -1.39 13.19 -3.75
N ASN A 173 -1.34 14.41 -3.23
CA ASN A 173 -1.90 15.60 -3.89
C ASN A 173 -1.23 15.91 -5.25
N ASP A 174 -0.04 15.39 -5.52
CA ASP A 174 0.69 15.55 -6.79
C ASP A 174 0.62 14.31 -7.70
N GLY A 175 -0.34 13.40 -7.47
CA GLY A 175 -0.71 12.35 -8.42
C GLY A 175 0.10 11.05 -8.33
N LEU A 176 0.90 10.85 -7.27
CA LEU A 176 1.52 9.56 -7.00
C LEU A 176 0.51 8.63 -6.33
N ILE A 177 0.54 7.35 -6.68
CA ILE A 177 -0.39 6.35 -6.15
C ILE A 177 0.40 5.08 -5.86
N PHE A 178 0.23 4.57 -4.65
CA PHE A 178 0.84 3.35 -4.15
C PHE A 178 -0.21 2.48 -3.48
N VAL A 179 0.01 1.16 -3.45
CA VAL A 179 -0.82 0.20 -2.73
C VAL A 179 0.04 -0.57 -1.73
N THR A 180 -0.50 -0.81 -0.54
CA THR A 180 0.08 -1.71 0.46
C THR A 180 -0.93 -2.79 0.80
N TYR A 181 -0.46 -4.03 0.90
CA TYR A 181 -1.29 -5.17 1.30
C TYR A 181 -0.97 -5.69 2.72
N ASP A 182 0.11 -5.17 3.32
CA ASP A 182 0.73 -5.70 4.54
C ASP A 182 0.79 -4.68 5.68
N HIS A 183 -0.13 -3.71 5.67
CA HIS A 183 -0.28 -2.64 6.66
C HIS A 183 0.92 -1.69 6.67
N TYR A 184 1.16 -1.05 5.52
CA TYR A 184 2.16 0.01 5.29
C TYR A 184 3.62 -0.43 5.48
N LYS A 185 3.91 -1.74 5.47
CA LYS A 185 5.29 -2.25 5.59
C LYS A 185 5.99 -2.22 4.23
N THR A 186 5.27 -2.60 3.17
CA THR A 186 5.75 -2.50 1.80
C THR A 186 4.68 -1.90 0.90
N PHE A 187 5.13 -1.36 -0.22
CA PHE A 187 4.28 -0.70 -1.20
C PHE A 187 4.63 -1.13 -2.61
N PHE A 188 3.63 -1.05 -3.48
CA PHE A 188 3.76 -1.17 -4.93
C PHE A 188 3.27 0.12 -5.56
N GLU A 189 3.96 0.60 -6.60
CA GLU A 189 3.51 1.76 -7.37
C GLU A 189 2.32 1.34 -8.25
N ILE A 190 1.28 2.17 -8.31
CA ILE A 190 0.18 1.99 -9.27
C ILE A 190 0.53 2.67 -10.60
N VAL A 191 0.66 1.87 -11.66
CA VAL A 191 1.01 2.34 -13.02
C VAL A 191 -0.16 2.36 -13.98
#